data_AF-A0AAD4VXQ3-F1
#
_entry.id   AF-A0AAD4VXQ3-F1
#
_cell.length_a   1.000
_cell.length_b   1.000
_cell.length_c   1.000
_cell.angle_alpha   90.00
_cell.angle_beta   90.00
_cell.angle_gamma   90.00
#
_symmetry.space_group_name_H-M   'P 1'
#
loop_
_entity.id
_entity.type
_entity.pdbx_description
1 polymer ?
#
loop_
_entity_poly.entity_id
_entity_poly.type
_entity_poly.pdbx_seq_one_letter_code
_entity_poly.pdbx_strand_id
1 'polypeptide(L)'
;MKDRFSTVFNYDSDSMPRVWTGKDDIRSITKDARSASLKLLSVMAAIRLEEKPDNIEKLLFSSLMDGTVTVSSSQDGRIAASTDPLASSTWEEVSSKDTLITPVQCKSLWRQFKAETEYSVTQAIAAQEAHKRSNNWLPPPWAIMAMIVLGFNEFMLF
;
A
#
# COMPACT_ATOMS: atom_id res chain seq x y z
N MET A 1 2.88 -10.02 -8.92
CA MET A 1 2.91 -8.82 -8.04
C MET A 1 1.54 -8.48 -7.47
N LYS A 2 0.53 -8.18 -8.30
CA LYS A 2 -0.83 -7.85 -7.84
C LYS A 2 -1.41 -8.89 -6.89
N ASP A 3 -1.25 -10.18 -7.22
CA ASP A 3 -1.68 -11.27 -6.36
C ASP A 3 -1.07 -11.17 -4.95
N ARG A 4 0.26 -11.05 -4.87
CA ARG A 4 0.98 -10.86 -3.60
C ARG A 4 0.55 -9.60 -2.84
N PHE A 5 0.28 -8.49 -3.53
CA PHE A 5 -0.28 -7.29 -2.92
C PHE A 5 -1.65 -7.58 -2.33
N SER A 6 -2.56 -8.16 -3.11
CA SER A 6 -3.91 -8.49 -2.67
C SER A 6 -3.92 -9.43 -1.48
N THR A 7 -3.00 -10.41 -1.42
CA THR A 7 -2.87 -11.29 -0.25
C THR A 7 -2.50 -10.51 1.00
N VAL A 8 -1.49 -9.64 0.95
CA VAL A 8 -1.04 -8.89 2.14
C VAL A 8 -2.01 -7.76 2.51
N PHE A 9 -2.66 -7.16 1.52
CA PHE A 9 -3.54 -6.01 1.70
C PHE A 9 -4.94 -6.42 2.17
N ASN A 10 -5.53 -7.44 1.54
CA ASN A 10 -6.91 -7.85 1.81
C ASN A 10 -7.03 -8.96 2.86
N TYR A 11 -5.94 -9.57 3.31
CA TYR A 11 -6.00 -10.62 4.30
C TYR A 11 -5.19 -10.27 5.55
N ASP A 12 -5.59 -10.82 6.69
CA ASP A 12 -4.84 -10.76 7.93
C ASP A 12 -3.87 -11.96 8.08
N SER A 13 -3.20 -12.06 9.23
CA SER A 13 -2.28 -13.17 9.54
C SER A 13 -2.96 -14.54 9.53
N ASP A 14 -4.27 -14.57 9.73
CA ASP A 14 -5.08 -15.79 9.82
C ASP A 14 -5.70 -16.15 8.46
N SER A 15 -5.29 -15.47 7.38
CA SER A 15 -5.82 -15.62 6.03
C SER A 15 -7.32 -15.31 5.92
N MET A 16 -7.86 -14.54 6.86
CA MET A 16 -9.23 -14.06 6.80
C MET A 16 -9.31 -12.73 6.03
N PRO A 17 -10.39 -12.51 5.25
CA PRO A 17 -10.60 -11.22 4.59
C PRO A 17 -10.63 -10.08 5.62
N ARG A 18 -9.72 -9.13 5.46
CA ARG A 18 -9.55 -7.98 6.33
C ARG A 18 -10.76 -7.07 6.21
N VAL A 19 -11.38 -6.80 7.36
CA VAL A 19 -12.40 -5.77 7.51
C VAL A 19 -11.69 -4.46 7.86
N TRP A 20 -11.91 -3.41 7.08
CA TRP A 20 -11.30 -2.09 7.34
C TRP A 20 -11.93 -1.42 8.55
N THR A 21 -11.30 -1.56 9.71
CA THR A 21 -11.77 -0.93 10.95
C THR A 21 -11.07 0.41 11.18
N GLY A 22 -11.68 1.28 12.00
CA GLY A 22 -11.11 2.60 12.31
C GLY A 22 -9.77 2.58 13.06
N LYS A 23 -9.29 1.40 13.49
CA LYS A 23 -8.01 1.21 14.20
C LYS A 23 -6.85 0.84 13.27
N ASP A 24 -7.16 0.38 12.07
CA ASP A 24 -6.15 -0.08 11.12
C ASP A 24 -5.43 1.09 10.44
N ASP A 25 -4.10 1.07 10.43
CA ASP A 25 -3.32 2.04 9.64
C ASP A 25 -3.16 1.53 8.20
N ILE A 26 -4.11 1.90 7.34
CA ILE A 26 -4.11 1.54 5.91
C ILE A 26 -2.80 1.98 5.23
N ARG A 27 -2.18 3.08 5.67
CA ARG A 27 -0.92 3.56 5.08
C ARG A 27 0.22 2.60 5.38
N SER A 28 0.32 2.11 6.62
CA SER A 28 1.30 1.09 7.00
C SER A 28 1.07 -0.22 6.25
N ILE A 29 -0.18 -0.70 6.19
CA ILE A 29 -0.55 -1.94 5.49
C ILE A 29 -0.26 -1.83 3.98
N THR A 30 -0.56 -0.69 3.38
CA THR A 30 -0.25 -0.43 1.97
C THR A 30 1.26 -0.44 1.73
N LYS A 31 2.04 0.17 2.64
CA LYS A 31 3.51 0.18 2.56
C LYS A 31 4.07 -1.25 2.66
N ASP A 32 3.54 -2.06 3.56
CA ASP A 32 3.94 -3.44 3.75
C ASP A 32 3.57 -4.30 2.53
N ALA A 33 2.34 -4.18 2.02
CA ALA A 33 1.90 -4.89 0.81
C ALA A 33 2.72 -4.49 -0.43
N ARG A 34 3.09 -3.21 -0.55
CA ARG A 34 4.01 -2.72 -1.59
C ARG A 34 5.41 -3.30 -1.42
N SER A 35 5.94 -3.33 -0.20
CA SER A 35 7.25 -3.92 0.09
C SER A 35 7.31 -5.40 -0.30
N ALA A 36 6.28 -6.18 0.05
CA ALA A 36 6.20 -7.61 -0.28
C ALA A 36 6.12 -7.84 -1.80
N SER A 37 5.38 -6.98 -2.51
CA SER A 37 5.31 -7.02 -3.97
C SER A 37 6.62 -6.64 -4.64
N LEU A 38 7.35 -5.68 -4.06
CA LEU A 38 8.64 -5.23 -4.56
C LEU A 38 9.73 -6.30 -4.39
N LYS A 39 9.70 -7.06 -3.29
CA LYS A 39 10.57 -8.25 -3.11
C LYS A 39 10.35 -9.26 -4.23
N LEU A 40 9.09 -9.53 -4.58
CA LEU A 40 8.77 -10.42 -5.69
C LEU A 40 9.32 -9.88 -7.03
N LEU A 41 9.24 -8.57 -7.26
CA LEU A 41 9.84 -7.95 -8.44
C LEU A 41 11.36 -8.12 -8.46
N SER A 42 12.03 -7.94 -7.33
CA SER A 42 13.48 -8.13 -7.20
C SER A 42 13.89 -9.57 -7.53
N VAL A 43 13.14 -10.56 -7.05
CA VAL A 43 13.39 -11.98 -7.34
C VAL A 43 13.17 -12.30 -8.82
N MET A 44 12.17 -11.69 -9.46
CA MET A 44 11.90 -11.89 -10.89
C MET A 44 12.84 -11.12 -11.81
N ALA A 45 13.60 -10.14 -11.31
CA ALA A 45 14.42 -9.27 -12.13
C ALA A 45 15.69 -9.95 -12.67
N ALA A 46 16.26 -10.89 -11.92
CA ALA A 46 17.50 -11.57 -12.28
C ALA A 46 17.53 -13.02 -11.77
N ILE A 47 18.19 -13.89 -12.52
CA ILE A 47 18.43 -15.29 -12.16
C ILE A 47 19.63 -15.35 -11.21
N ARG A 48 19.41 -15.74 -9.96
CA ARG A 48 20.45 -15.87 -8.93
C ARG A 48 20.82 -17.34 -8.74
N LEU A 49 21.62 -17.88 -9.65
CA LEU A 49 22.07 -19.28 -9.59
C LEU A 49 23.31 -19.49 -8.70
N GLU A 50 24.09 -18.44 -8.41
CA GLU A 50 25.46 -18.57 -7.88
C GLU A 50 25.72 -17.82 -6.55
N GLU A 51 24.70 -17.47 -5.76
CA GLU A 51 24.83 -16.75 -4.47
C GLU A 51 25.70 -15.48 -4.54
N LYS A 52 25.87 -14.89 -5.73
CA LYS A 52 26.57 -13.62 -5.88
C LYS A 52 25.78 -12.51 -5.17
N PRO A 53 26.48 -11.61 -4.44
CA PRO A 53 25.82 -10.49 -3.79
C PRO A 53 25.30 -9.52 -4.86
N ASP A 54 23.98 -9.47 -5.03
CA ASP A 54 23.31 -8.53 -5.94
C ASP A 54 22.66 -7.38 -5.17
N ASN A 55 22.97 -6.14 -5.54
CA ASN A 55 22.35 -4.95 -4.94
C ASN A 55 20.95 -4.57 -5.49
N ILE A 56 20.33 -5.42 -6.31
CA ILE A 56 19.04 -5.15 -6.97
C ILE A 56 17.93 -4.79 -5.98
N GLU A 57 17.75 -5.61 -4.92
CA GLU A 57 16.68 -5.39 -3.94
C GLU A 57 16.87 -4.03 -3.27
N LYS A 58 18.06 -3.76 -2.75
CA LYS A 58 18.41 -2.51 -2.08
C LYS A 58 18.17 -1.29 -2.98
N LEU A 59 18.55 -1.38 -4.26
CA LEU A 59 18.39 -0.31 -5.24
C LEU A 59 16.91 -0.09 -5.60
N LEU A 60 16.13 -1.16 -5.80
CA LEU A 60 14.71 -1.07 -6.03
C LEU A 60 13.98 -0.46 -4.82
N PHE A 61 14.32 -0.88 -3.61
CA PHE A 61 13.73 -0.35 -2.39
C PHE A 61 14.07 1.13 -2.19
N SER A 62 15.34 1.54 -2.34
CA SER A 62 15.72 2.95 -2.17
C SER A 62 15.08 3.85 -3.23
N SER A 63 15.04 3.42 -4.50
CA SER A 63 14.51 4.23 -5.58
C SER A 63 12.97 4.26 -5.62
N LEU A 64 12.31 3.11 -5.43
CA LEU A 64 10.87 2.97 -5.69
C LEU A 64 9.98 3.13 -4.46
N MET A 65 10.49 2.84 -3.26
CA MET A 65 9.74 3.07 -2.02
C MET A 65 9.95 4.47 -1.44
N ASP A 66 11.18 4.98 -1.45
CA ASP A 66 11.52 6.28 -0.84
C ASP A 66 11.20 7.46 -1.77
N GLY A 67 11.27 7.25 -3.10
CA GLY A 67 10.93 8.24 -4.12
C GLY A 67 9.45 8.66 -4.20
N THR A 68 8.62 8.26 -3.23
CA THR A 68 7.19 8.65 -3.14
C THR A 68 6.98 9.97 -2.35
N VAL A 69 8.03 10.55 -1.76
CA VAL A 69 7.90 11.81 -0.98
C VAL A 69 7.90 13.09 -1.83
N THR A 70 8.21 13.03 -3.13
CA THR A 70 8.33 14.26 -3.96
C THR A 70 7.11 14.56 -4.82
N VAL A 71 5.91 14.45 -4.24
CA VAL A 71 4.76 15.23 -4.72
C VAL A 71 4.28 16.08 -3.55
N SER A 72 4.62 17.36 -3.61
CA SER A 72 4.24 18.46 -2.70
C SER A 72 5.02 18.58 -1.39
N SER A 73 6.26 19.07 -1.49
CA SER A 73 6.77 20.06 -0.53
C SER A 73 7.70 21.02 -1.26
N SER A 74 7.31 22.28 -1.23
CA SER A 74 8.02 23.46 -1.73
C SER A 74 9.50 23.52 -1.30
N GLN A 75 10.36 23.81 -2.27
CA GLN A 75 11.45 24.79 -2.18
C GLN A 75 12.44 24.65 -0.99
N ASP A 76 13.55 23.92 -1.19
CA ASP A 76 14.89 24.48 -0.97
C ASP A 76 15.98 23.63 -1.64
N GLY A 77 17.05 24.29 -2.08
CA GLY A 77 18.05 23.77 -2.99
C GLY A 77 18.88 22.59 -2.46
N ARG A 78 18.77 21.44 -3.12
CA ARG A 78 19.91 20.56 -3.32
C ARG A 78 19.81 19.90 -4.70
N ILE A 79 20.41 20.57 -5.67
CA ILE A 79 20.82 19.97 -6.93
C ILE A 79 21.87 18.91 -6.57
N ALA A 80 21.43 17.69 -6.29
CA ALA A 80 22.19 16.51 -6.63
C ALA A 80 21.47 15.96 -7.85
N ALA A 81 22.08 16.08 -9.01
CA ALA A 81 21.68 15.29 -10.16
C ALA A 81 21.90 13.81 -9.80
N SER A 82 20.97 13.21 -9.06
CA SER A 82 20.95 11.78 -8.83
C SER A 82 20.59 11.19 -10.18
N THR A 83 21.61 10.80 -10.94
CA THR A 83 21.47 9.90 -12.08
C THR A 83 20.55 8.78 -11.60
N ASP A 84 19.34 8.72 -12.14
CA ASP A 84 18.34 7.76 -11.72
C ASP A 84 18.93 6.37 -11.94
N PRO A 85 19.27 5.61 -10.89
CA PRO A 85 19.96 4.33 -11.04
C PRO A 85 19.09 3.32 -11.79
N LEU A 86 17.78 3.58 -11.92
CA LEU A 86 16.85 2.80 -12.73
C LEU A 86 16.75 3.24 -14.20
N ALA A 87 17.43 4.32 -14.61
CA ALA A 87 17.51 4.72 -16.01
C ALA A 87 18.53 3.89 -16.82
N SER A 88 19.34 3.08 -16.14
CA SER A 88 20.27 2.15 -16.79
C SER A 88 19.50 1.01 -17.47
N SER A 89 19.95 0.60 -18.66
CA SER A 89 19.44 -0.59 -19.37
C SER A 89 19.99 -1.90 -18.80
N THR A 90 21.03 -1.83 -17.95
CA THR A 90 21.72 -3.00 -17.38
C THR A 90 21.94 -2.84 -15.88
N TRP A 91 21.91 -3.95 -15.15
CA TRP A 91 22.31 -4.00 -13.75
C TRP A 91 23.83 -3.98 -13.65
N GLU A 92 24.40 -3.16 -12.76
CA GLU A 92 25.86 -2.98 -12.64
C GLU A 92 26.58 -4.26 -12.17
N GLU A 93 25.89 -5.14 -11.45
CA GLU A 93 26.47 -6.35 -10.83
C GLU A 93 25.95 -7.67 -11.42
N VAL A 94 25.00 -7.62 -12.36
CA VAL A 94 24.40 -8.81 -12.95
C VAL A 94 24.74 -8.89 -14.43
N SER A 95 25.24 -10.05 -14.85
CA SER A 95 25.50 -10.36 -16.25
C SER A 95 24.23 -10.21 -17.09
N SER A 96 24.34 -9.65 -18.31
CA SER A 96 23.19 -9.50 -19.22
C SER A 96 22.50 -10.82 -19.55
N LYS A 97 23.18 -11.97 -19.41
CA LYS A 97 22.60 -13.31 -19.62
C LYS A 97 21.69 -13.77 -18.48
N ASP A 98 21.90 -13.23 -17.28
CA ASP A 98 21.17 -13.57 -16.07
C ASP A 98 20.10 -12.51 -15.73
N THR A 99 20.03 -11.43 -16.52
CA THR A 99 19.03 -10.37 -16.39
C THR A 99 17.74 -10.74 -17.11
N LEU A 100 16.63 -10.83 -16.38
CA LEU A 100 15.30 -11.08 -16.95
C LEU A 100 14.49 -9.79 -17.15
N ILE A 101 14.66 -8.83 -16.24
CA ILE A 101 13.95 -7.55 -16.28
C ILE A 101 14.99 -6.44 -16.10
N THR A 102 15.02 -5.51 -17.05
CA THR A 102 15.93 -4.35 -16.98
C THR A 102 15.46 -3.34 -15.91
N PRO A 103 16.36 -2.52 -15.34
CA PRO A 103 15.97 -1.51 -14.35
C PRO A 103 14.86 -0.56 -14.85
N VAL A 104 14.90 -0.19 -16.14
CA VAL A 104 13.85 0.64 -16.78
C VAL A 104 12.49 -0.06 -16.82
N GLN A 105 12.48 -1.37 -17.10
CA GLN A 105 11.26 -2.19 -17.09
C GLN A 105 10.74 -2.38 -15.67
N CYS A 106 11.61 -2.58 -14.67
CA CYS A 106 11.19 -2.61 -13.26
C CYS A 106 10.49 -1.31 -12.87
N LYS A 107 11.03 -0.16 -13.29
CA LYS A 107 10.44 1.15 -13.01
C LYS A 107 9.08 1.33 -13.67
N SER A 108 8.92 0.95 -14.95
CA SER A 108 7.63 1.06 -15.65
C SER A 108 6.60 0.12 -15.05
N LEU A 109 6.99 -1.13 -14.76
CA LEU A 109 6.11 -2.13 -14.17
C LEU A 109 5.68 -1.73 -12.74
N TRP A 110 6.58 -1.12 -11.96
CA TRP A 110 6.23 -0.55 -10.66
C TRP A 110 5.24 0.60 -10.75
N ARG A 111 5.41 1.50 -11.73
CA ARG A 111 4.44 2.60 -11.97
C ARG A 111 3.07 2.06 -12.33
N GLN A 112 3.01 1.08 -13.22
CA GLN A 112 1.75 0.42 -13.60
C GLN A 112 1.11 -0.28 -12.40
N PHE A 113 1.90 -1.04 -11.63
CA PHE A 113 1.42 -1.70 -10.42
C PHE A 113 0.86 -0.71 -9.39
N LYS A 114 1.50 0.45 -9.20
CA LYS A 114 0.98 1.50 -8.32
C LYS A 114 -0.37 2.03 -8.79
N ALA A 115 -0.50 2.33 -10.08
CA ALA A 115 -1.76 2.80 -10.66
C ALA A 115 -2.88 1.76 -10.51
N GLU A 116 -2.57 0.48 -10.74
CA GLU A 116 -3.54 -0.61 -10.59
C GLU A 116 -4.00 -0.83 -9.14
N THR A 117 -3.09 -0.65 -8.16
CA THR A 117 -3.40 -0.86 -6.73
C THR A 117 -3.96 0.38 -6.05
N GLU A 118 -3.80 1.56 -6.64
CA GLU A 118 -4.27 2.84 -6.09
C GLU A 118 -5.79 2.86 -5.88
N TYR A 119 -6.56 2.30 -6.83
CA TYR A 119 -8.00 2.19 -6.68
C TYR A 119 -8.39 1.33 -5.46
N SER A 120 -7.74 0.18 -5.26
CA SER A 120 -7.99 -0.71 -4.11
C SER A 120 -7.64 -0.03 -2.78
N VAL A 121 -6.54 0.72 -2.74
CA VAL A 121 -6.15 1.50 -1.55
C VAL A 121 -7.17 2.60 -1.27
N THR A 122 -7.63 3.31 -2.29
CA THR A 122 -8.62 4.39 -2.16
C THR A 122 -9.97 3.85 -1.66
N GLN A 123 -10.39 2.69 -2.18
CA GLN A 123 -11.60 2.02 -1.74
C GLN A 123 -11.52 1.59 -0.26
N ALA A 124 -10.37 1.07 0.18
CA ALA A 124 -10.14 0.73 1.58
C ALA A 124 -10.25 1.96 2.50
N ILE A 125 -9.67 3.10 2.09
CA ILE A 125 -9.76 4.37 2.84
C ILE A 125 -11.21 4.82 2.93
N ALA A 126 -11.95 4.82 1.81
CA ALA A 126 -13.36 5.20 1.80
C ALA A 126 -14.22 4.28 2.69
N ALA A 127 -13.96 2.97 2.68
CA ALA A 127 -14.64 2.01 3.55
C ALA A 127 -14.35 2.29 5.03
N GLN A 128 -13.09 2.56 5.39
CA GLN A 128 -12.72 2.91 6.76
C GLN A 128 -13.36 4.23 7.23
N GLU A 129 -13.38 5.25 6.37
CA GLU A 129 -14.03 6.53 6.67
C GLU A 129 -15.54 6.38 6.88
N ALA A 130 -16.19 5.55 6.06
CA ALA A 130 -17.61 5.23 6.23
C ALA A 130 -17.89 4.54 7.57
N HIS A 131 -17.06 3.56 7.95
CA HIS A 131 -17.15 2.89 9.26
C HIS A 131 -16.89 3.85 10.43
N LYS A 132 -15.94 4.79 10.29
CA LYS A 132 -15.69 5.81 11.31
C LYS A 132 -16.87 6.77 11.45
N ARG A 133 -17.48 7.16 10.33
CA ARG A 133 -18.64 8.06 10.30
C ARG A 133 -19.90 7.42 10.88
N SER A 134 -20.16 6.14 10.60
CA SER A 134 -21.30 5.42 11.17
C SER A 134 -21.17 5.27 12.69
N ASN A 135 -19.96 4.97 13.20
CA ASN A 135 -19.71 4.90 14.64
C ASN A 135 -19.91 6.26 15.35
N ASN A 136 -19.76 7.38 14.62
CA ASN A 136 -19.95 8.72 15.17
C ASN A 136 -21.38 9.26 14.94
N TRP A 137 -22.27 8.47 14.34
CA TRP A 137 -23.65 8.86 14.09
C TRP A 137 -24.49 8.64 15.35
N LEU A 138 -24.38 9.57 16.29
CA LEU A 138 -25.32 9.64 17.40
C LEU A 138 -26.68 10.11 16.85
N PRO A 139 -27.81 9.48 17.25
CA PRO A 139 -29.12 9.99 16.91
C PRO A 139 -29.27 11.42 17.45
N PRO A 140 -29.98 12.30 16.74
CA PRO A 140 -30.16 13.66 17.19
C PRO A 140 -30.81 13.70 18.59
N PRO A 141 -30.55 14.72 19.42
CA PRO A 141 -31.01 14.74 20.82
C PRO A 141 -32.51 14.50 21.00
N TRP A 142 -33.34 14.97 20.06
CA TRP A 142 -34.79 14.72 20.08
C TRP A 142 -35.15 13.25 19.88
N ALA A 143 -34.39 12.50 19.07
CA ALA A 143 -34.62 11.07 18.84
C ALA A 143 -34.24 10.25 20.07
N ILE A 144 -33.20 10.66 20.80
CA ILE A 144 -32.85 10.08 22.11
C ILE A 144 -34.00 10.29 23.10
N MET A 145 -34.55 11.51 23.18
CA MET A 145 -35.71 11.79 24.03
C MET A 145 -36.94 10.99 23.62
N ALA A 146 -37.20 10.84 22.32
CA ALA A 146 -38.30 10.02 21.81
C ALA A 146 -38.14 8.53 22.17
N MET A 147 -36.92 7.97 22.04
CA MET A 147 -36.66 6.59 22.44
C MET A 147 -36.85 6.35 23.94
N ILE A 148 -36.47 7.32 24.79
CA ILE A 148 -36.71 7.24 26.23
C ILE A 148 -38.22 7.26 26.51
N VAL A 149 -38.94 8.26 26.00
CA VAL A 149 -40.39 8.42 26.25
C VAL A 149 -41.20 7.23 25.73
N LEU A 150 -40.90 6.75 24.51
CA LEU A 150 -41.61 5.61 23.90
C LEU A 150 -41.23 4.28 24.57
N GLY A 151 -39.97 4.08 24.97
CA GLY A 151 -39.53 2.87 25.69
C GLY A 151 -40.14 2.75 27.10
N PHE A 152 -40.42 3.86 27.77
CA PHE A 152 -41.15 3.86 29.05
C PHE A 152 -42.62 3.43 28.90
N ASN A 153 -43.20 3.59 27.72
CA ASN A 153 -44.60 3.21 27.46
C ASN A 153 -44.79 1.68 27.38
N GLU A 154 -43.75 0.90 27.06
CA GLU A 154 -43.79 -0.57 27.08
C GLU A 154 -43.62 -1.18 28.49
N PHE A 155 -42.95 -0.48 29.41
CA PHE A 155 -42.80 -0.93 30.81
C PHE A 155 -44.07 -0.74 31.67
N MET A 156 -45.03 0.07 31.22
CA MET A 156 -46.29 0.37 31.93
C MET A 156 -47.48 -0.51 31.48
N LEU A 157 -47.27 -1.42 30.52
CA LEU A 157 -48.31 -2.31 29.97
C LEU A 157 -48.18 -3.78 30.43
N PHE A 158 -47.38 -4.05 31.47
CA PHE A 158 -47.27 -5.35 32.13
C PHE A 158 -47.63 -5.26 33.62
#